data_AF-A0A9N8HBM7-F1
#
_entry.id   AF-A0A9N8HBM7-F1
#
_cell.length_a   1.000
_cell.length_b   1.000
_cell.length_c   1.000
_cell.angle_alpha   90.00
_cell.angle_beta   90.00
_cell.angle_gamma   90.00
#
_symmetry.space_group_name_H-M   'P 1'
#
loop_
_entity.id
_entity.type
_entity.pdbx_description
1 polymer ?
#
loop_
_entity_poly.entity_id
_entity_poly.type
_entity_poly.pdbx_seq_one_letter_code
_entity_poly.pdbx_strand_id
1 'polypeptide(L)'
;MTMTTTKTMIIKSENCRNRTALFVLLILCCRGGDPVHSFLPSSPTFITAIPSVPSIRKAVWKTTAKTELATTVLPQEVISLQVADDTTTGSSTSVEDDTGILVSLFGSVKAFQDFWNFDFGRRVVHLSSHASATSSNGSIGIDMAQLYDSNEYITLRKRGTQMALNKTAMSYLEFANDYIVAGGGSAVVPITPNDYLYPRLKEPLERALQQSPESLSINVYHSGNQAVALNRHYDAYDVLVWQTNGKKEWEVQIDASNTWKNITLQPGDLLYIPKGVYHAATTAQGCNISTHATIGFLETK
;
A
#
# COMPACT_ATOMS: atom_id res chain seq x y z
N MET A 1 18.27 -3.15 -15.62
CA MET A 1 18.51 -4.60 -15.76
C MET A 1 17.17 -5.30 -15.90
N THR A 2 16.93 -5.97 -17.02
CA THR A 2 15.65 -6.63 -17.36
C THR A 2 15.54 -8.01 -16.68
N MET A 3 14.49 -8.21 -15.87
CA MET A 3 14.15 -9.50 -15.26
C MET A 3 13.67 -10.48 -16.35
N THR A 4 14.31 -11.66 -16.44
CA THR A 4 13.89 -12.74 -17.36
C THR A 4 13.20 -13.84 -16.55
N THR A 5 11.96 -14.18 -16.87
CA THR A 5 11.23 -15.28 -16.22
C THR A 5 11.41 -16.56 -17.04
N THR A 6 12.17 -17.53 -16.54
CA THR A 6 12.31 -18.86 -17.17
C THR A 6 11.21 -19.79 -16.65
N LYS A 7 10.38 -20.33 -17.54
CA LYS A 7 9.50 -21.47 -17.24
C LYS A 7 10.12 -22.75 -17.82
N THR A 8 10.41 -23.72 -16.97
CA THR A 8 10.96 -25.02 -17.36
C THR A 8 9.86 -26.08 -17.34
N MET A 9 9.64 -26.78 -18.45
CA MET A 9 8.79 -27.96 -18.52
C MET A 9 9.67 -29.21 -18.49
N ILE A 10 9.49 -30.08 -17.49
CA ILE A 10 10.20 -31.35 -17.40
C ILE A 10 9.21 -32.47 -17.74
N ILE A 11 9.43 -33.14 -18.88
CA ILE A 11 8.65 -34.31 -19.27
C ILE A 11 9.42 -35.55 -18.84
N LYS A 12 8.87 -36.34 -17.92
CA LYS A 12 9.39 -37.66 -17.57
C LYS A 12 8.62 -38.73 -18.34
N SER A 13 9.34 -39.53 -19.12
CA SER A 13 8.86 -40.79 -19.68
C SER A 13 9.30 -41.92 -18.76
N GLU A 14 8.36 -42.55 -18.05
CA GLU A 14 8.62 -43.81 -17.34
C GLU A 14 8.38 -44.97 -18.29
N ASN A 15 9.44 -45.68 -18.67
CA ASN A 15 9.31 -46.98 -19.30
C ASN A 15 9.92 -48.02 -18.35
N CYS A 16 9.07 -48.91 -17.82
CA CYS A 16 9.46 -50.01 -16.95
C CYS A 16 10.15 -51.11 -17.77
N ARG A 17 11.42 -50.88 -18.13
CA ARG A 17 12.50 -51.85 -18.41
C ARG A 17 13.62 -51.08 -19.14
N ASN A 18 14.81 -51.09 -18.54
CA ASN A 18 16.04 -50.38 -18.90
C ASN A 18 16.15 -48.90 -18.47
N ARG A 19 17.14 -48.64 -17.59
CA ARG A 19 17.47 -47.34 -17.01
C ARG A 19 18.25 -46.48 -18.02
N THR A 20 17.55 -45.71 -18.83
CA THR A 20 18.13 -44.52 -19.48
C THR A 20 17.05 -43.45 -19.57
N ALA A 21 17.17 -42.39 -18.75
CA ALA A 21 16.28 -41.23 -18.84
C ALA A 21 16.83 -40.28 -19.93
N LEU A 22 16.09 -40.11 -21.01
CA LEU A 22 16.37 -39.09 -22.03
C LEU A 22 15.76 -37.77 -21.58
N PHE A 23 16.59 -36.75 -21.32
CA PHE A 23 16.12 -35.40 -21.01
C PHE A 23 16.15 -34.55 -22.28
N VAL A 24 14.98 -34.18 -22.80
CA VAL A 24 14.87 -33.18 -23.87
C VAL A 24 14.65 -31.82 -23.21
N LEU A 25 15.63 -30.92 -23.33
CA LEU A 25 15.55 -29.55 -22.85
C LEU A 25 15.00 -28.66 -23.97
N LEU A 26 13.74 -28.25 -23.88
CA LEU A 26 13.21 -27.18 -24.74
C LEU A 26 13.36 -25.84 -24.00
N ILE A 27 14.22 -24.95 -24.50
CA ILE A 27 14.34 -23.58 -24.00
C ILE A 27 13.50 -22.68 -24.92
N LEU A 28 12.37 -22.18 -24.41
CA LEU A 28 11.60 -21.12 -25.06
C LEU A 28 12.05 -19.77 -24.50
N CYS A 29 12.78 -18.99 -25.30
CA CYS A 29 13.12 -17.60 -25.00
C CYS A 29 12.07 -16.67 -25.60
N CYS A 30 11.36 -15.91 -24.78
CA CYS A 30 10.60 -14.74 -25.24
C CYS A 30 11.34 -13.46 -24.81
N ARG A 31 11.75 -12.63 -25.78
CA ARG A 31 12.21 -11.24 -25.55
C ARG A 31 10.99 -10.30 -25.61
N GLY A 32 10.95 -9.31 -24.73
CA GLY A 32 9.82 -8.40 -24.56
C GLY A 32 9.80 -7.20 -25.51
N GLY A 33 8.71 -6.43 -25.41
CA GLY A 33 8.61 -5.05 -25.89
C GLY A 33 7.79 -4.86 -27.16
N ASP A 34 6.66 -4.17 -26.98
CA ASP A 34 5.90 -3.31 -27.90
C ASP A 34 4.72 -3.88 -28.73
N PRO A 35 3.64 -3.07 -28.85
CA PRO A 35 2.30 -3.50 -29.26
C PRO A 35 2.16 -3.48 -30.79
N VAL A 36 1.07 -4.05 -31.31
CA VAL A 36 0.31 -3.64 -32.52
C VAL A 36 -0.39 -4.86 -33.19
N HIS A 37 -1.69 -4.67 -33.44
CA HIS A 37 -2.61 -5.31 -34.39
C HIS A 37 -2.68 -6.84 -34.56
N SER A 38 -3.91 -7.31 -34.31
CA SER A 38 -4.62 -8.40 -34.99
C SER A 38 -3.97 -8.95 -36.27
N PHE A 39 -3.44 -10.16 -36.18
CA PHE A 39 -3.28 -11.05 -37.32
C PHE A 39 -3.78 -12.44 -36.93
N LEU A 40 -4.93 -12.81 -37.50
CA LEU A 40 -5.33 -14.21 -37.68
C LEU A 40 -4.44 -14.83 -38.77
N PRO A 41 -3.98 -16.08 -38.60
CA PRO A 41 -3.69 -16.92 -39.74
C PRO A 41 -4.71 -18.05 -39.86
N SER A 42 -5.31 -18.08 -41.05
CA SER A 42 -6.06 -19.16 -41.65
C SER A 42 -5.23 -20.43 -41.85
N SER A 43 -5.80 -21.55 -41.42
CA SER A 43 -5.67 -22.93 -41.95
C SER A 43 -4.32 -23.68 -41.85
N PRO A 44 -4.36 -25.03 -41.71
CA PRO A 44 -3.25 -25.82 -41.19
C PRO A 44 -2.38 -26.43 -42.30
N THR A 45 -1.06 -26.39 -42.12
CA THR A 45 -0.14 -27.16 -42.96
C THR A 45 0.24 -28.47 -42.25
N PHE A 46 0.00 -29.57 -42.95
CA PHE A 46 0.22 -30.96 -42.56
C PHE A 46 1.64 -31.22 -42.05
N ILE A 47 1.76 -31.80 -40.86
CA ILE A 47 2.93 -32.59 -40.46
C ILE A 47 2.56 -34.07 -40.67
N THR A 48 3.35 -34.73 -41.51
CA THR A 48 3.30 -36.15 -41.83
C THR A 48 3.53 -37.02 -40.58
N ALA A 49 2.78 -38.11 -40.54
CA ALA A 49 2.65 -39.03 -39.41
C ALA A 49 3.94 -39.77 -39.02
N ILE A 50 4.17 -39.90 -37.71
CA ILE A 50 5.04 -40.89 -37.07
C ILE A 50 4.15 -41.72 -36.12
N PRO A 51 4.28 -43.05 -36.06
CA PRO A 51 3.23 -43.95 -35.56
C PRO A 51 3.04 -43.93 -34.04
N SER A 52 1.76 -44.02 -33.65
CA SER A 52 1.18 -44.49 -32.38
C SER A 52 2.10 -44.56 -31.14
N VAL A 53 1.98 -43.57 -30.25
CA VAL A 53 2.41 -43.67 -28.85
C VAL A 53 1.16 -43.76 -27.95
N PRO A 54 1.09 -44.68 -26.96
CA PRO A 54 -0.11 -44.88 -26.15
C PRO A 54 -0.42 -43.70 -25.22
N SER A 55 -1.71 -43.55 -24.93
CA SER A 55 -2.37 -42.61 -24.01
C SER A 55 -1.49 -42.00 -22.90
N ILE A 56 -1.23 -40.68 -22.99
CA ILE A 56 -0.68 -39.89 -21.88
C ILE A 56 -1.74 -39.79 -20.78
N ARG A 57 -1.52 -40.45 -19.63
CA ARG A 57 -2.31 -40.24 -18.42
C ARG A 57 -1.50 -39.39 -17.42
N LYS A 58 -2.07 -38.23 -17.05
CA LYS A 58 -1.71 -37.31 -15.95
C LYS A 58 -0.36 -36.58 -16.07
N ALA A 59 -0.43 -35.30 -16.44
CA ALA A 59 0.59 -34.31 -16.09
C ALA A 59 0.47 -33.98 -14.59
N VAL A 60 1.55 -34.15 -13.82
CA VAL A 60 1.63 -33.72 -12.41
C VAL A 60 2.51 -32.49 -12.36
N TRP A 61 1.91 -31.35 -12.01
CA TRP A 61 2.65 -30.14 -11.68
C TRP A 61 3.33 -30.34 -10.33
N LYS A 62 4.65 -30.48 -10.32
CA LYS A 62 5.44 -30.33 -9.09
C LYS A 62 5.99 -28.92 -9.05
N THR A 63 5.40 -28.08 -8.21
CA THR A 63 5.98 -26.81 -7.78
C THR A 63 7.19 -27.14 -6.91
N THR A 64 8.39 -26.95 -7.44
CA THR A 64 9.60 -26.93 -6.61
C THR A 64 9.50 -25.66 -5.76
N ALA A 65 9.47 -25.82 -4.43
CA ALA A 65 9.49 -24.69 -3.51
C ALA A 65 10.67 -23.78 -3.87
N LYS A 66 10.38 -22.52 -4.21
CA LYS A 66 11.40 -21.48 -4.16
C LYS A 66 11.80 -21.37 -2.70
N THR A 67 13.07 -21.61 -2.41
CA THR A 67 13.67 -21.16 -1.16
C THR A 67 13.54 -19.64 -1.16
N GLU A 68 12.54 -19.11 -0.44
CA GLU A 68 12.53 -17.71 -0.07
C GLU A 68 13.80 -17.48 0.74
N LEU A 69 14.68 -16.59 0.27
CA LEU A 69 15.62 -15.97 1.20
C LEU A 69 14.75 -15.34 2.28
N ALA A 70 14.86 -15.84 3.50
CA ALA A 70 14.24 -15.21 4.66
C ALA A 70 14.70 -13.75 4.66
N THR A 71 13.79 -12.83 4.31
CA THR A 71 13.98 -11.42 4.53
C THR A 71 14.12 -11.28 6.04
N THR A 72 15.34 -11.09 6.52
CA THR A 72 15.61 -10.83 7.92
C THR A 72 14.83 -9.58 8.30
N VAL A 73 13.72 -9.75 9.03
CA VAL A 73 12.97 -8.62 9.60
C VAL A 73 13.89 -7.98 10.61
N LEU A 74 14.42 -6.80 10.27
CA LEU A 74 15.25 -6.03 11.19
C LEU A 74 14.40 -5.66 12.41
N PRO A 75 14.92 -5.82 13.64
CA PRO A 75 14.20 -5.39 14.84
C PRO A 75 13.73 -3.95 14.68
N GLN A 76 12.42 -3.71 14.85
CA GLN A 76 11.84 -2.38 14.86
C GLN A 76 11.67 -1.93 16.30
N GLU A 77 12.38 -0.89 16.66
CA GLU A 77 12.03 -0.11 17.83
C GLU A 77 10.77 0.69 17.49
N VAL A 78 9.73 0.58 18.34
CA VAL A 78 8.53 1.43 18.21
C VAL A 78 8.62 2.50 19.28
N ILE A 79 8.94 3.72 18.85
CA ILE A 79 8.97 4.89 19.74
C ILE A 79 7.62 5.60 19.70
N SER A 80 7.16 6.04 20.87
CA SER A 80 5.98 6.89 21.01
C SER A 80 6.46 8.25 21.50
N LEU A 81 6.32 9.26 20.66
CA LEU A 81 6.72 10.63 20.97
C LEU A 81 5.48 11.52 21.08
N GLN A 82 5.53 12.47 22.00
CA GLN A 82 4.55 13.55 22.03
C GLN A 82 5.05 14.68 21.15
N VAL A 83 4.18 15.21 20.30
CA VAL A 83 4.47 16.39 19.50
C VAL A 83 4.70 17.57 20.45
N ALA A 84 5.93 18.07 20.55
CA ALA A 84 6.24 19.21 21.43
C ALA A 84 5.76 20.54 20.81
N ASP A 85 5.14 21.39 21.62
CA ASP A 85 4.89 22.81 21.29
C ASP A 85 6.22 23.57 21.30
N ASP A 86 7.01 23.43 20.24
CA ASP A 86 8.26 24.18 20.12
C ASP A 86 8.01 25.48 19.34
N THR A 87 7.95 26.59 20.08
CA THR A 87 7.80 27.95 19.54
C THR A 87 9.12 28.55 19.06
N THR A 88 10.23 27.79 19.07
CA THR A 88 11.53 28.32 18.65
C THR A 88 11.73 28.27 17.14
N THR A 89 11.79 29.46 16.54
CA THR A 89 12.32 29.71 15.19
C THR A 89 13.85 29.60 15.23
N GLY A 90 14.38 28.38 15.21
CA GLY A 90 15.81 28.07 15.15
C GLY A 90 16.27 27.69 13.74
N SER A 91 17.35 28.30 13.28
CA SER A 91 17.86 28.35 11.90
C SER A 91 18.56 27.08 11.37
N SER A 92 18.44 26.92 10.05
CA SER A 92 19.32 26.22 9.09
C SER A 92 19.15 24.71 8.83
N THR A 93 18.05 24.35 8.16
CA THR A 93 18.09 23.50 6.94
C THR A 93 17.02 23.99 5.96
N SER A 94 17.20 23.73 4.66
CA SER A 94 16.45 24.26 3.50
C SER A 94 15.00 23.77 3.35
N VAL A 95 14.32 23.45 4.46
CA VAL A 95 12.92 23.00 4.43
C VAL A 95 12.02 24.23 4.51
N GLU A 96 11.48 24.62 3.36
CA GLU A 96 10.50 25.70 3.25
C GLU A 96 9.11 25.12 3.50
N ASP A 97 8.53 25.40 4.66
CA ASP A 97 7.14 25.05 5.00
C ASP A 97 6.20 26.24 4.79
N ASP A 98 6.31 26.89 3.63
CA ASP A 98 5.55 28.11 3.31
C ASP A 98 4.03 27.93 3.39
N THR A 99 3.58 26.67 3.25
CA THR A 99 2.17 26.28 3.35
C THR A 99 1.72 25.94 4.78
N GLY A 100 2.66 25.76 5.72
CA GLY A 100 2.37 25.26 7.06
C GLY A 100 1.98 23.78 7.13
N ILE A 101 2.22 22.99 6.07
CA ILE A 101 1.81 21.58 6.01
C ILE A 101 2.61 20.72 6.98
N LEU A 102 3.93 20.98 7.10
CA LEU A 102 4.77 20.22 8.03
C LEU A 102 4.44 20.58 9.46
N VAL A 103 4.21 21.86 9.76
CA VAL A 103 3.70 22.30 11.07
C VAL A 103 2.34 21.68 11.36
N SER A 104 1.42 21.61 10.38
CA SER A 104 0.11 20.99 10.58
C SER A 104 0.18 19.50 10.88
N LEU A 105 1.16 18.78 10.34
CA LEU A 105 1.32 17.33 10.53
C LEU A 105 2.17 17.00 11.76
N PHE A 106 3.31 17.66 11.91
CA PHE A 106 4.33 17.35 12.91
C PHE A 106 4.33 18.31 14.12
N GLY A 107 3.47 19.32 14.13
CA GLY A 107 3.40 20.38 15.15
C GLY A 107 4.48 21.45 15.03
N SER A 108 5.65 21.12 14.50
CA SER A 108 6.70 22.08 14.18
C SER A 108 7.62 21.56 13.07
N VAL A 109 8.30 22.48 12.37
CA VAL A 109 9.34 22.14 11.39
C VAL A 109 10.49 21.39 12.07
N LYS A 110 10.84 21.75 13.31
CA LYS A 110 11.88 21.06 14.08
C LYS A 110 11.51 19.60 14.35
N ALA A 111 10.27 19.33 14.78
CA ALA A 111 9.82 17.96 15.01
C ALA A 111 9.85 17.12 13.72
N PHE A 112 9.47 17.72 12.59
CA PHE A 112 9.65 17.08 11.28
C PHE A 112 11.13 16.79 10.97
N GLN A 113 12.02 17.77 11.17
CA GLN A 113 13.46 17.58 10.92
C GLN A 113 14.07 16.50 11.79
N ASP A 114 13.72 16.45 13.08
CA ASP A 114 14.18 15.42 14.00
C ASP A 114 13.72 14.04 13.52
N PHE A 115 12.42 13.89 13.21
CA PHE A 115 11.88 12.68 12.62
C PHE A 115 12.63 12.27 11.33
N TRP A 116 12.80 13.21 10.40
CA TRP A 116 13.42 12.96 9.11
C TRP A 116 14.89 12.51 9.26
N ASN A 117 15.65 13.19 10.12
CA ASN A 117 17.07 12.94 10.28
C ASN A 117 17.36 11.67 11.08
N PHE A 118 16.54 11.37 12.10
CA PHE A 118 16.86 10.34 13.10
C PHE A 118 15.99 9.08 13.03
N ASP A 119 14.82 9.14 12.38
CA ASP A 119 13.85 8.05 12.42
C ASP A 119 13.41 7.54 11.05
N PHE A 120 13.27 8.42 10.07
CA PHE A 120 12.92 8.03 8.70
C PHE A 120 13.91 6.97 8.17
N GLY A 121 13.37 5.92 7.58
CA GLY A 121 14.07 4.73 7.07
C GLY A 121 14.60 3.76 8.12
N ARG A 122 14.38 4.03 9.43
CA ARG A 122 15.07 3.30 10.51
C ARG A 122 14.15 2.53 11.43
N ARG A 123 13.07 3.18 11.90
CA ARG A 123 12.23 2.61 12.96
C ARG A 123 10.77 3.06 12.86
N VAL A 124 9.88 2.36 13.54
CA VAL A 124 8.46 2.72 13.61
C VAL A 124 8.29 3.87 14.60
N VAL A 125 7.57 4.92 14.20
CA VAL A 125 7.34 6.10 15.04
C VAL A 125 5.86 6.38 15.15
N HIS A 126 5.34 6.43 16.38
CA HIS A 126 4.01 6.96 16.68
C HIS A 126 4.17 8.35 17.29
N LEU A 127 3.74 9.38 16.56
CA LEU A 127 3.67 10.75 17.07
C LEU A 127 2.24 11.01 17.54
N SER A 128 2.04 11.07 18.85
CA SER A 128 0.74 11.42 19.41
C SER A 128 0.56 12.93 19.42
N SER A 129 -0.55 13.41 18.86
CA SER A 129 -0.88 14.84 18.90
C SER A 129 -1.31 15.28 20.31
N HIS A 130 -0.86 16.45 20.76
CA HIS A 130 -1.45 17.10 21.95
C HIS A 130 -2.83 17.66 21.58
N ALA A 131 -3.88 16.95 21.96
CA ALA A 131 -5.25 17.44 21.84
C ALA A 131 -5.50 18.62 22.80
N SER A 132 -5.28 19.86 22.33
CA SER A 132 -6.03 21.05 22.75
C SER A 132 -6.05 22.18 21.71
N ALA A 133 -5.74 21.93 20.44
CA ALA A 133 -6.10 22.86 19.38
C ALA A 133 -7.58 22.65 19.02
N THR A 134 -8.47 23.29 19.79
CA THR A 134 -9.81 23.61 19.31
C THR A 134 -9.68 24.21 17.92
N SER A 135 -10.28 23.53 16.95
CA SER A 135 -10.56 24.00 15.60
C SER A 135 -10.76 25.52 15.57
N SER A 136 -9.89 26.24 14.89
CA SER A 136 -10.31 27.51 14.29
C SER A 136 -9.42 28.07 13.19
N ASN A 137 -8.20 27.58 12.95
CA ASN A 137 -7.45 27.97 11.75
C ASN A 137 -6.60 26.81 11.20
N GLY A 138 -7.09 26.17 10.13
CA GLY A 138 -6.21 25.45 9.18
C GLY A 138 -6.03 23.94 9.30
N SER A 139 -6.69 23.22 10.23
CA SER A 139 -6.57 21.75 10.23
C SER A 139 -7.15 21.18 8.93
N ILE A 140 -6.32 20.54 8.12
CA ILE A 140 -6.75 19.89 6.88
C ILE A 140 -7.66 18.71 7.27
N GLY A 141 -8.97 18.89 7.22
CA GLY A 141 -9.92 17.80 7.36
C GLY A 141 -10.03 17.02 6.05
N ILE A 142 -10.43 15.75 6.14
CA ILE A 142 -10.85 14.98 4.97
C ILE A 142 -12.38 15.02 4.90
N ASP A 143 -12.90 15.77 3.94
CA ASP A 143 -14.31 15.77 3.57
C ASP A 143 -14.56 14.63 2.59
N MET A 144 -15.16 13.56 3.08
CA MET A 144 -15.45 12.39 2.26
C MET A 144 -16.54 12.63 1.21
N ALA A 145 -17.43 13.62 1.40
CA ALA A 145 -18.43 13.95 0.38
C ALA A 145 -17.74 14.65 -0.80
N GLN A 146 -16.90 15.64 -0.50
CA GLN A 146 -16.14 16.32 -1.54
C GLN A 146 -15.15 15.38 -2.24
N LEU A 147 -14.49 14.49 -1.48
CA LEU A 147 -13.60 13.48 -2.06
C LEU A 147 -14.37 12.47 -2.92
N TYR A 148 -15.55 12.06 -2.47
CA TYR A 148 -16.45 11.21 -3.25
C TYR A 148 -16.79 11.86 -4.59
N ASP A 149 -17.15 13.13 -4.58
CA ASP A 149 -17.53 13.85 -5.78
C ASP A 149 -16.33 14.05 -6.72
N SER A 150 -15.16 14.41 -6.21
CA SER A 150 -13.98 14.71 -7.03
C SER A 150 -13.23 13.48 -7.57
N ASN A 151 -13.41 12.30 -6.96
CA ASN A 151 -12.56 11.14 -7.25
C ASN A 151 -13.26 10.06 -8.07
N GLU A 152 -12.72 9.71 -9.23
CA GLU A 152 -13.27 8.65 -10.09
C GLU A 152 -12.77 7.23 -9.75
N TYR A 153 -11.84 7.11 -8.81
CA TYR A 153 -11.07 5.89 -8.55
C TYR A 153 -11.25 5.35 -7.13
N ILE A 154 -12.48 5.27 -6.65
CA ILE A 154 -12.79 4.78 -5.30
C ILE A 154 -12.85 3.25 -5.30
N THR A 155 -11.99 2.61 -4.51
CA THR A 155 -11.97 1.15 -4.35
C THR A 155 -12.67 0.74 -3.07
N LEU A 156 -13.75 -0.03 -3.19
CA LEU A 156 -14.49 -0.65 -2.11
C LEU A 156 -13.83 -1.98 -1.69
N ARG A 157 -13.71 -2.17 -0.37
CA ARG A 157 -13.16 -3.38 0.24
C ARG A 157 -14.00 -3.89 1.40
N LYS A 158 -14.25 -5.20 1.44
CA LYS A 158 -14.96 -5.86 2.54
C LYS A 158 -14.66 -7.36 2.56
N ARG A 159 -14.16 -7.90 3.68
CA ARG A 159 -13.92 -9.34 3.86
C ARG A 159 -13.08 -9.97 2.73
N GLY A 160 -12.01 -9.30 2.31
CA GLY A 160 -11.10 -9.76 1.26
C GLY A 160 -11.57 -9.48 -0.17
N THR A 161 -12.76 -8.91 -0.38
CA THR A 161 -13.17 -8.44 -1.70
C THR A 161 -12.55 -7.08 -2.01
N GLN A 162 -12.35 -6.84 -3.31
CA GLN A 162 -11.94 -5.55 -3.86
C GLN A 162 -12.80 -5.26 -5.08
N MET A 163 -13.50 -4.13 -5.08
CA MET A 163 -14.41 -3.73 -6.17
C MET A 163 -14.28 -2.23 -6.41
N ALA A 164 -14.34 -1.79 -7.67
CA ALA A 164 -14.47 -0.36 -7.95
C ALA A 164 -15.89 0.11 -7.56
N LEU A 165 -16.00 1.28 -6.95
CA LEU A 165 -17.28 1.95 -6.72
C LEU A 165 -17.91 2.34 -8.07
N ASN A 166 -19.20 2.04 -8.24
CA ASN A 166 -19.99 2.54 -9.36
C ASN A 166 -20.86 3.71 -8.90
N LYS A 167 -20.45 4.95 -9.20
CA LYS A 167 -21.17 6.17 -8.82
C LYS A 167 -22.54 6.33 -9.49
N THR A 168 -22.79 5.65 -10.61
CA THR A 168 -24.12 5.64 -11.25
C THR A 168 -25.10 4.74 -10.49
N ALA A 169 -24.60 3.74 -9.76
CA ALA A 169 -25.41 2.77 -9.03
C ALA A 169 -25.46 3.00 -7.52
N MET A 170 -24.58 3.84 -6.98
CA MET A 170 -24.49 4.16 -5.55
C MET A 170 -24.31 5.67 -5.44
N SER A 171 -25.21 6.33 -4.72
CA SER A 171 -25.07 7.73 -4.33
C SER A 171 -24.08 7.87 -3.16
N TYR A 172 -23.62 9.10 -2.89
CA TYR A 172 -22.79 9.35 -1.70
C TYR A 172 -23.50 8.92 -0.41
N LEU A 173 -24.82 9.12 -0.30
CA LEU A 173 -25.55 8.79 0.92
C LEU A 173 -25.62 7.27 1.15
N GLU A 174 -25.85 6.49 0.10
CA GLU A 174 -25.81 5.01 0.16
C GLU A 174 -24.40 4.51 0.44
N PHE A 175 -23.38 5.12 -0.18
CA PHE A 175 -21.99 4.83 0.13
C PHE A 175 -21.65 5.07 1.61
N ALA A 176 -21.98 6.25 2.13
CA ALA A 176 -21.63 6.64 3.49
C ALA A 176 -22.43 5.85 4.54
N ASN A 177 -23.76 5.75 4.38
CA ASN A 177 -24.61 5.15 5.39
C ASN A 177 -24.68 3.63 5.27
N ASP A 178 -24.89 3.11 4.06
CA ASP A 178 -25.22 1.69 3.89
C ASP A 178 -23.95 0.86 3.72
N TYR A 179 -23.01 1.31 2.88
CA TYR A 179 -21.78 0.55 2.63
C TYR A 179 -20.76 0.71 3.77
N ILE A 180 -20.47 1.96 4.20
CA ILE A 180 -19.50 2.23 5.24
C ILE A 180 -20.09 1.98 6.62
N VAL A 181 -21.06 2.78 7.07
CA VAL A 181 -21.53 2.75 8.47
C VAL A 181 -22.26 1.45 8.81
N ALA A 182 -23.36 1.13 8.12
CA ALA A 182 -24.15 -0.06 8.38
C ALA A 182 -23.44 -1.33 7.87
N GLY A 183 -22.72 -1.22 6.76
CA GLY A 183 -22.07 -2.33 6.10
C GLY A 183 -20.72 -2.72 6.70
N GLY A 184 -20.04 -1.86 7.45
CA GLY A 184 -18.68 -2.14 7.92
C GLY A 184 -17.68 -2.33 6.78
N GLY A 185 -17.91 -1.67 5.64
CA GLY A 185 -17.00 -1.67 4.50
C GLY A 185 -15.85 -0.68 4.68
N SER A 186 -14.85 -0.78 3.81
CA SER A 186 -13.78 0.20 3.66
C SER A 186 -13.75 0.73 2.23
N ALA A 187 -13.35 1.99 2.07
CA ALA A 187 -13.00 2.61 0.81
C ALA A 187 -11.53 3.02 0.83
N VAL A 188 -10.85 2.82 -0.29
CA VAL A 188 -9.48 3.29 -0.55
C VAL A 188 -9.56 4.26 -1.72
N VAL A 189 -9.13 5.50 -1.50
CA VAL A 189 -9.26 6.60 -2.45
C VAL A 189 -7.87 7.20 -2.73
N PRO A 190 -7.27 6.94 -3.89
CA PRO A 190 -6.00 7.56 -4.27
C PRO A 190 -6.22 9.05 -4.57
N ILE A 191 -5.34 9.91 -4.08
CA ILE A 191 -5.36 11.34 -4.38
C ILE A 191 -4.71 11.59 -5.74
N THR A 192 -5.52 12.06 -6.68
CA THR A 192 -5.14 12.41 -8.06
C THR A 192 -5.10 13.93 -8.25
N PRO A 193 -4.48 14.46 -9.32
CA PRO A 193 -4.42 15.91 -9.58
C PRO A 193 -5.78 16.64 -9.63
N ASN A 194 -6.88 15.92 -9.90
CA ASN A 194 -8.23 16.50 -9.95
C ASN A 194 -8.93 16.54 -8.58
N ASP A 195 -8.36 15.91 -7.56
CA ASP A 195 -8.95 15.88 -6.22
C ASP A 195 -8.68 17.16 -5.46
N TYR A 196 -9.66 17.60 -4.66
CA TYR A 196 -9.52 18.83 -3.86
C TYR A 196 -8.39 18.75 -2.82
N LEU A 197 -8.01 17.54 -2.40
CA LEU A 197 -6.87 17.29 -1.50
C LEU A 197 -5.53 17.43 -2.20
N TYR A 198 -5.46 17.40 -3.53
CA TYR A 198 -4.20 17.55 -4.24
C TYR A 198 -3.52 18.89 -3.93
N PRO A 199 -4.14 20.06 -4.20
CA PRO A 199 -3.52 21.35 -3.88
C PRO A 199 -3.48 21.68 -2.38
N ARG A 200 -4.21 20.93 -1.54
CA ARG A 200 -4.32 21.19 -0.09
C ARG A 200 -3.39 20.33 0.77
N LEU A 201 -3.00 19.16 0.28
CA LEU A 201 -2.21 18.18 1.02
C LEU A 201 -1.04 17.67 0.19
N LYS A 202 -1.29 17.08 -0.98
CA LYS A 202 -0.25 16.40 -1.77
C LYS A 202 0.80 17.39 -2.30
N GLU A 203 0.36 18.43 -2.99
CA GLU A 203 1.26 19.41 -3.62
C GLU A 203 2.05 20.24 -2.57
N PRO A 204 1.45 20.74 -1.47
CA PRO A 204 2.20 21.31 -0.35
C PRO A 204 3.29 20.39 0.19
N LEU A 205 2.96 19.11 0.39
CA LEU A 205 3.89 18.12 0.94
C LEU A 205 5.03 17.80 -0.05
N GLU A 206 4.73 17.68 -1.34
CA GLU A 206 5.74 17.53 -2.39
C GLU A 206 6.74 18.68 -2.37
N ARG A 207 6.24 19.93 -2.30
CA ARG A 207 7.10 21.12 -2.22
C ARG A 207 7.95 21.12 -0.96
N ALA A 208 7.33 20.93 0.21
CA ALA A 208 8.03 20.97 1.49
C ALA A 208 9.12 19.89 1.61
N LEU A 209 8.88 18.71 1.02
CA LEU A 209 9.83 17.60 0.99
C LEU A 209 10.80 17.64 -0.20
N GLN A 210 10.68 18.63 -1.08
CA GLN A 210 11.43 18.74 -2.34
C GLN A 210 11.33 17.47 -3.21
N GLN A 211 10.16 16.81 -3.18
CA GLN A 211 9.87 15.58 -3.91
C GLN A 211 9.21 15.87 -5.24
N SER A 212 9.43 14.99 -6.22
CA SER A 212 8.67 15.04 -7.46
C SER A 212 7.25 14.51 -7.24
N PRO A 213 6.27 14.88 -8.07
CA PRO A 213 4.89 14.39 -7.92
C PRO A 213 4.74 12.87 -7.93
N GLU A 214 5.62 12.18 -8.66
CA GLU A 214 5.66 10.71 -8.77
C GLU A 214 6.34 10.04 -7.56
N SER A 215 7.11 10.79 -6.77
CA SER A 215 7.87 10.25 -5.62
C SER A 215 7.01 10.08 -4.36
N LEU A 216 5.80 10.66 -4.34
CA LEU A 216 4.85 10.55 -3.24
C LEU A 216 3.50 10.01 -3.74
N SER A 217 2.90 9.10 -3.00
CA SER A 217 1.49 8.72 -3.18
C SER A 217 0.70 9.09 -1.94
N ILE A 218 -0.57 9.43 -2.09
CA ILE A 218 -1.49 9.57 -0.95
C ILE A 218 -2.73 8.75 -1.23
N ASN A 219 -3.09 7.89 -0.29
CA ASN A 219 -4.33 7.13 -0.30
C ASN A 219 -5.14 7.44 0.95
N VAL A 220 -6.41 7.82 0.79
CA VAL A 220 -7.35 7.96 1.90
C VAL A 220 -8.06 6.65 2.13
N TYR A 221 -8.04 6.20 3.38
CA TYR A 221 -8.76 5.02 3.84
C TYR A 221 -9.93 5.47 4.71
N HIS A 222 -11.15 5.17 4.27
CA HIS A 222 -12.37 5.47 5.00
C HIS A 222 -13.08 4.16 5.34
N SER A 223 -13.23 3.86 6.63
CA SER A 223 -13.59 2.53 7.12
C SER A 223 -14.74 2.59 8.12
N GLY A 224 -15.71 1.70 7.97
CA GLY A 224 -16.80 1.50 8.92
C GLY A 224 -16.39 0.72 10.16
N ASN A 225 -17.37 0.37 10.99
CA ASN A 225 -17.18 -0.38 12.23
C ASN A 225 -16.51 -1.74 11.98
N GLN A 226 -15.52 -2.10 12.81
CA GLN A 226 -14.74 -3.34 12.74
C GLN A 226 -14.12 -3.64 11.36
N ALA A 227 -14.02 -2.64 10.49
CA ALA A 227 -13.60 -2.85 9.11
C ALA A 227 -12.09 -3.05 8.98
N VAL A 228 -11.73 -4.09 8.23
CA VAL A 228 -10.37 -4.44 7.81
C VAL A 228 -10.29 -4.26 6.30
N ALA A 229 -9.60 -3.22 5.86
CA ALA A 229 -9.46 -2.90 4.44
C ALA A 229 -8.43 -3.81 3.74
N LEU A 230 -7.38 -4.18 4.48
CA LEU A 230 -6.22 -4.93 4.00
C LEU A 230 -5.90 -6.02 5.02
N ASN A 231 -5.61 -7.22 4.55
CA ASN A 231 -5.01 -8.26 5.40
C ASN A 231 -3.60 -7.83 5.83
N ARG A 232 -3.00 -8.54 6.79
CA ARG A 232 -1.60 -8.32 7.18
C ARG A 232 -0.69 -8.35 5.94
N HIS A 233 0.07 -7.28 5.75
CA HIS A 233 0.96 -7.08 4.61
C HIS A 233 2.09 -6.14 5.02
N TYR A 234 3.05 -5.93 4.12
CA TYR A 234 4.01 -4.85 4.20
C TYR A 234 3.97 -4.06 2.89
N ASP A 235 4.40 -2.81 2.94
CA ASP A 235 4.59 -1.98 1.76
C ASP A 235 6.02 -2.04 1.25
N ALA A 236 6.19 -1.90 -0.07
CA ALA A 236 7.50 -1.87 -0.72
C ALA A 236 8.25 -0.53 -0.53
N TYR A 237 7.59 0.44 0.11
CA TYR A 237 8.04 1.79 0.36
C TYR A 237 7.66 2.22 1.79
N ASP A 238 8.30 3.27 2.25
CA ASP A 238 8.04 3.87 3.55
C ASP A 238 6.65 4.53 3.55
N VAL A 239 5.93 4.45 4.67
CA VAL A 239 4.60 5.06 4.79
C VAL A 239 4.47 5.92 6.04
N LEU A 240 3.82 7.07 5.89
CA LEU A 240 3.38 7.94 6.97
C LEU A 240 1.85 7.99 6.99
N VAL A 241 1.26 7.42 8.02
CA VAL A 241 -0.19 7.41 8.25
C VAL A 241 -0.56 8.62 9.09
N TRP A 242 -1.60 9.34 8.67
CA TRP A 242 -2.17 10.45 9.41
C TRP A 242 -3.66 10.22 9.67
N GLN A 243 -4.01 10.08 10.95
CA GLN A 243 -5.38 9.79 11.37
C GLN A 243 -6.18 11.09 11.47
N THR A 244 -7.33 11.17 10.79
CA THR A 244 -8.11 12.41 10.68
C THR A 244 -9.49 12.33 11.32
N ASN A 245 -10.08 11.14 11.42
CA ASN A 245 -11.38 10.95 12.04
C ASN A 245 -11.51 9.57 12.69
N GLY A 246 -12.16 9.49 13.85
CA GLY A 246 -12.33 8.24 14.59
C GLY A 246 -11.00 7.62 15.01
N LYS A 247 -11.02 6.33 15.40
CA LYS A 247 -9.83 5.61 15.85
C LYS A 247 -9.57 4.34 15.03
N LYS A 248 -8.28 4.04 14.80
CA LYS A 248 -7.82 2.83 14.11
C LYS A 248 -6.82 2.10 14.99
N GLU A 249 -7.02 0.81 15.18
CA GLU A 249 -6.08 -0.10 15.84
C GLU A 249 -5.12 -0.66 14.80
N TRP A 250 -3.83 -0.38 14.97
CA TRP A 250 -2.75 -0.88 14.15
C TRP A 250 -1.99 -1.96 14.89
N GLU A 251 -1.76 -3.09 14.22
CA GLU A 251 -0.83 -4.11 14.63
C GLU A 251 0.43 -3.95 13.77
N VAL A 252 1.60 -3.82 14.37
CA VAL A 252 2.88 -3.67 13.65
C VAL A 252 3.86 -4.74 14.14
N GLN A 253 4.51 -5.44 13.21
CA GLN A 253 5.53 -6.43 13.54
C GLN A 253 6.81 -5.73 13.99
N ILE A 254 7.33 -6.09 15.16
CA ILE A 254 8.51 -5.43 15.76
C ILE A 254 9.78 -6.27 15.71
N ASP A 255 9.70 -7.56 15.40
CA ASP A 255 10.88 -8.42 15.27
C ASP A 255 10.64 -9.63 14.33
N ALA A 256 11.74 -10.33 14.02
CA ALA A 256 11.73 -11.55 13.22
C ALA A 256 11.05 -12.75 13.88
N SER A 257 10.78 -12.70 15.20
CA SER A 257 10.07 -13.76 15.93
C SER A 257 8.55 -13.63 15.83
N ASN A 258 8.06 -12.73 14.97
CA ASN A 258 6.64 -12.46 14.75
C ASN A 258 5.97 -11.87 16.01
N THR A 259 6.71 -11.07 16.78
CA THR A 259 6.15 -10.24 17.85
C THR A 259 5.44 -9.03 17.23
N TRP A 260 4.25 -8.72 17.74
CA TRP A 260 3.41 -7.61 17.28
C TRP A 260 3.20 -6.60 18.40
N LYS A 261 3.25 -5.31 18.05
CA LYS A 261 2.86 -4.21 18.93
C LYS A 261 1.58 -3.56 18.41
N ASN A 262 0.66 -3.31 19.33
CA ASN A 262 -0.59 -2.61 19.04
C ASN A 262 -0.42 -1.11 19.28
N ILE A 263 -0.92 -0.30 18.35
CA ILE A 263 -0.92 1.16 18.40
C ILE A 263 -2.33 1.62 18.01
N THR A 264 -2.99 2.38 18.87
CA THR A 264 -4.29 2.98 18.53
C THR A 264 -4.07 4.42 18.10
N LEU A 265 -4.36 4.73 16.85
CA LEU A 265 -4.33 6.11 16.36
C LEU A 265 -5.67 6.79 16.62
N GLN A 266 -5.58 8.04 17.04
CA GLN A 266 -6.71 8.98 17.17
C GLN A 266 -6.48 10.21 16.29
N PRO A 267 -7.50 11.06 16.06
CA PRO A 267 -7.36 12.21 15.16
C PRO A 267 -6.19 13.11 15.56
N GLY A 268 -5.34 13.44 14.60
CA GLY A 268 -4.10 14.20 14.77
C GLY A 268 -2.84 13.35 14.89
N ASP A 269 -2.95 12.06 15.24
CA ASP A 269 -1.78 11.20 15.36
C ASP A 269 -1.14 10.90 14.00
N LEU A 270 0.19 10.76 14.01
CA LEU A 270 0.96 10.20 12.91
C LEU A 270 1.55 8.83 13.30
N LEU A 271 1.56 7.90 12.34
CA LEU A 271 2.28 6.64 12.44
C LEU A 271 3.16 6.44 11.21
N TYR A 272 4.46 6.48 11.42
CA TYR A 272 5.45 6.14 10.41
C TYR A 272 5.83 4.66 10.50
N ILE A 273 5.80 3.97 9.37
CA ILE A 273 6.16 2.56 9.24
C ILE A 273 7.20 2.44 8.11
N PRO A 274 8.42 1.96 8.41
CA PRO A 274 9.42 1.71 7.38
C PRO A 274 9.00 0.64 6.37
N LYS A 275 9.53 0.74 5.16
CA LYS A 275 9.30 -0.28 4.12
C LYS A 275 9.67 -1.69 4.62
N GLY A 276 8.87 -2.68 4.22
CA GLY A 276 9.08 -4.08 4.61
C GLY A 276 8.61 -4.47 6.01
N VAL A 277 8.12 -3.52 6.82
CA VAL A 277 7.54 -3.82 8.14
C VAL A 277 6.09 -4.27 7.97
N TYR A 278 5.79 -5.50 8.41
CA TYR A 278 4.44 -6.02 8.35
C TYR A 278 3.51 -5.28 9.31
N HIS A 279 2.31 -5.00 8.84
CA HIS A 279 1.28 -4.31 9.60
C HIS A 279 -0.13 -4.71 9.17
N ALA A 280 -1.11 -4.43 10.03
CA ALA A 280 -2.53 -4.50 9.74
C ALA A 280 -3.29 -3.44 10.54
N ALA A 281 -4.47 -3.04 10.04
CA ALA A 281 -5.27 -2.01 10.67
C ALA A 281 -6.76 -2.39 10.71
N THR A 282 -7.36 -2.25 11.89
CA THR A 282 -8.79 -2.49 12.13
C THR A 282 -9.42 -1.22 12.70
N THR A 283 -10.66 -0.91 12.32
CA THR A 283 -11.39 0.18 12.98
C THR A 283 -11.56 -0.16 14.47
N ALA A 284 -11.16 0.77 15.35
CA ALA A 284 -11.11 0.50 16.79
C ALA A 284 -12.49 0.16 17.36
N GLN A 285 -12.52 -0.62 18.44
CA GLN A 285 -13.79 -0.99 19.07
C GLN A 285 -14.58 0.26 19.50
N GLY A 286 -15.88 0.29 19.18
CA GLY A 286 -16.78 1.40 19.51
C GLY A 286 -16.70 2.60 18.55
N CYS A 287 -15.84 2.55 17.52
CA CYS A 287 -15.81 3.55 16.45
C CYS A 287 -16.65 3.08 15.24
N ASN A 288 -17.67 3.86 14.89
CA ASN A 288 -18.49 3.59 13.70
C ASN A 288 -17.78 3.94 12.40
N ILE A 289 -16.85 4.89 12.44
CA ILE A 289 -16.09 5.38 11.30
C ILE A 289 -14.65 5.62 11.75
N SER A 290 -13.70 5.31 10.87
CA SER A 290 -12.31 5.75 10.96
C SER A 290 -11.82 6.23 9.59
N THR A 291 -11.13 7.37 9.56
CA THR A 291 -10.51 7.92 8.35
C THR A 291 -9.04 8.24 8.63
N HIS A 292 -8.17 7.82 7.71
CA HIS A 292 -6.76 8.25 7.68
C HIS A 292 -6.30 8.48 6.24
N ALA A 293 -5.26 9.28 6.07
CA ALA A 293 -4.47 9.34 4.85
C ALA A 293 -3.15 8.60 5.05
N THR A 294 -2.74 7.81 4.08
CA THR A 294 -1.42 7.17 4.04
C THR A 294 -0.60 7.82 2.94
N ILE A 295 0.50 8.44 3.33
CA ILE A 295 1.51 9.02 2.43
C ILE A 295 2.57 7.95 2.20
N GLY A 296 2.71 7.46 0.96
CA GLY A 296 3.75 6.51 0.56
C GLY A 296 4.91 7.21 -0.15
N PHE A 297 6.14 6.91 0.26
CA PHE A 297 7.37 7.48 -0.30
C PHE A 297 7.94 6.53 -1.38
N LEU A 298 7.47 6.67 -2.61
CA LEU A 298 7.69 5.72 -3.71
C LEU A 298 9.13 5.71 -4.22
N GLU A 299 9.78 6.87 -4.22
CA GLU A 299 11.18 7.03 -4.58
C GLU A 299 11.85 7.91 -3.52
N THR A 300 12.67 7.31 -2.66
CA THR A 300 13.52 8.07 -1.74
C THR A 300 14.80 8.43 -2.47
N LYS A 301 15.00 9.73 -2.76
CA LYS A 301 16.29 10.25 -3.22
C LYS A 301 17.38 10.10 -2.16
#